data_AF-A0A4Z2D3B9-F1
#
_entry.id   AF-A0A4Z2D3B9-F1
#
_cell.length_a   1.000
_cell.length_b   1.000
_cell.length_c   1.000
_cell.angle_alpha   90.00
_cell.angle_beta   90.00
_cell.angle_gamma   90.00
#
_symmetry.space_group_name_H-M   'P 1'
#
loop_
_entity.id
_entity.type
_entity.pdbx_description
1 polymer ?
#
loop_
_entity_poly.entity_id
_entity_poly.type
_entity_poly.pdbx_seq_one_letter_code
_entity_poly.pdbx_strand_id
1 'polypeptide(L)'
;MPGPFIKWFVKAMGPDALPRLLTDFNDFRAEAVCTFAYCDSLEKPVKLFTGITTGCIVSPRGPRDFGWDCIFQPDGFNETYSELDKSIKNVISHRYKALIKVKSFLLELGL
;
A
#
# COMPACT_ATOMS: atom_id res chain seq x y z
N MET A 1 -0.35 0.41 -13.21
CA MET A 1 1.03 1.00 -13.10
C MET A 1 1.03 2.05 -11.99
N PRO A 2 2.16 2.43 -11.35
CA PRO A 2 3.51 1.87 -11.52
C PRO A 2 3.75 0.58 -10.73
N GLY A 3 2.86 0.20 -9.81
CA GLY A 3 2.94 -1.06 -9.07
C GLY A 3 4.29 -1.27 -8.37
N PRO A 4 5.04 -2.35 -8.68
CA PRO A 4 6.32 -2.66 -8.01
C PRO A 4 7.40 -1.59 -8.24
N PHE A 5 7.22 -0.70 -9.23
CA PHE A 5 8.17 0.35 -9.56
C PHE A 5 7.90 1.70 -8.87
N ILE A 6 6.90 1.78 -7.98
CA ILE A 6 6.50 3.04 -7.33
C ILE A 6 7.65 3.80 -6.67
N LYS A 7 8.62 3.09 -6.08
CA LYS A 7 9.83 3.69 -5.50
C LYS A 7 10.57 4.59 -6.50
N TRP A 8 10.74 4.12 -7.73
CA TRP A 8 11.48 4.83 -8.77
C TRP A 8 10.69 6.00 -9.33
N PHE A 9 9.36 5.84 -9.47
CA PHE A 9 8.48 6.92 -9.89
C PHE A 9 8.47 8.08 -8.88
N VAL A 10 8.29 7.78 -7.60
CA VAL A 10 8.35 8.80 -6.53
C VAL A 10 9.73 9.46 -6.49
N LYS A 11 10.82 8.68 -6.62
CA LYS A 11 12.18 9.23 -6.62
C LYS A 11 12.45 10.15 -7.82
N ALA A 12 11.99 9.78 -9.01
CA ALA A 12 12.29 10.50 -10.24
C ALA A 12 11.47 11.78 -10.40
N MET A 13 10.19 11.77 -9.98
CA MET A 13 9.24 12.83 -10.32
C MET A 13 8.62 13.52 -9.09
N GLY A 14 8.82 12.96 -7.89
CA GLY A 14 8.13 13.37 -6.67
C GLY A 14 6.66 12.92 -6.62
N PRO A 15 6.02 13.02 -5.45
CA PRO A 15 4.63 12.64 -5.27
C PRO A 15 3.66 13.55 -6.05
N ASP A 16 3.99 14.85 -6.23
CA ASP A 16 3.12 15.82 -6.91
C ASP A 16 2.86 15.48 -8.38
N ALA A 17 3.82 14.84 -9.04
CA ALA A 17 3.70 14.50 -10.45
C ALA A 17 2.73 13.32 -10.70
N LEU A 18 2.54 12.45 -9.71
CA LEU A 18 1.77 11.22 -9.89
C LEU A 18 0.27 11.46 -10.12
N PRO A 19 -0.43 12.33 -9.37
CA PRO A 19 -1.82 12.68 -9.69
C PRO A 19 -1.96 13.33 -11.07
N ARG A 20 -0.98 14.13 -11.51
CA ARG A 20 -1.01 14.78 -12.83
C ARG A 20 -0.93 13.80 -13.99
N LEU A 21 -0.23 12.68 -13.82
CA LEU A 21 -0.18 11.62 -14.83
C LEU A 21 -1.54 10.97 -15.08
N LEU A 22 -2.50 11.12 -14.15
CA LEU A 22 -3.82 10.50 -14.24
C LEU A 22 -4.87 11.45 -14.82
N THR A 23 -4.55 12.75 -14.98
CA THR A 23 -5.53 13.77 -15.38
C THR A 23 -6.18 13.47 -16.74
N ASP A 24 -5.39 13.03 -17.72
CA ASP A 24 -5.90 12.70 -19.06
C ASP A 24 -6.75 11.40 -19.09
N PHE A 25 -6.61 10.55 -18.07
CA PHE A 25 -7.38 9.31 -17.96
C PHE A 25 -8.73 9.52 -17.24
N ASN A 26 -8.90 10.63 -16.52
CA ASN A 26 -10.07 10.93 -15.69
C ASN A 26 -10.47 9.78 -14.74
N ASP A 27 -9.51 8.96 -14.34
CA ASP A 27 -9.66 7.87 -13.38
C ASP A 27 -8.49 7.92 -12.39
N PHE A 28 -8.83 8.17 -11.14
CA PHE A 28 -7.88 8.31 -10.04
C PHE A 28 -7.89 7.11 -9.10
N ARG A 29 -8.64 6.04 -9.42
CA ARG A 29 -8.70 4.85 -8.60
C ARG A 29 -7.35 4.15 -8.52
N ALA A 30 -6.99 3.70 -7.33
CA ALA A 30 -5.75 2.99 -7.08
C ALA A 30 -5.88 1.96 -5.95
N GLU A 31 -4.94 1.03 -5.96
CA GLU A 31 -4.79 0.04 -4.91
C GLU A 31 -3.39 0.10 -4.32
N ALA A 32 -3.33 0.20 -3.00
CA ALA A 32 -2.12 -0.08 -2.25
C ALA A 32 -2.06 -1.59 -1.98
N VAL A 33 -0.99 -2.25 -2.43
CA VAL A 33 -0.84 -3.71 -2.35
C VAL A 33 0.44 -4.05 -1.60
N CYS A 34 0.34 -4.97 -0.63
CA CYS A 34 1.48 -5.55 0.07
C CYS A 34 1.40 -7.06 -0.04
N THR A 35 2.49 -7.70 -0.43
CA THR A 35 2.62 -9.16 -0.49
C THR A 35 3.79 -9.59 0.38
N PHE A 36 3.52 -10.43 1.38
CA PHE A 36 4.55 -11.19 2.08
C PHE A 36 4.75 -12.54 1.38
N ALA A 37 5.99 -13.02 1.37
CA ALA A 37 6.36 -14.33 0.86
C ALA A 37 7.00 -15.13 2.00
N TYR A 38 6.51 -16.34 2.23
CA TYR A 38 7.04 -17.28 3.22
C TYR A 38 7.50 -18.56 2.52
N CYS A 39 8.67 -19.04 2.91
CA CYS A 39 9.20 -20.31 2.46
C CYS A 39 9.73 -21.06 3.67
N ASP A 40 9.17 -22.24 3.92
CA ASP A 40 9.51 -23.06 5.08
C ASP A 40 10.82 -23.84 4.87
N SER A 41 11.00 -24.37 3.66
CA SER A 41 12.20 -25.09 3.23
C SER A 41 12.33 -25.02 1.71
N LEU A 42 13.50 -25.32 1.17
CA LEU A 42 13.78 -25.21 -0.28
C LEU A 42 12.92 -26.16 -1.14
N GLU A 43 12.38 -27.21 -0.54
CA GLU A 43 11.55 -28.22 -1.19
C GLU A 43 10.07 -27.84 -1.23
N LYS A 44 9.65 -26.84 -0.45
CA LYS A 44 8.26 -26.39 -0.36
C LYS A 44 8.03 -25.15 -1.22
N PRO A 45 6.85 -25.01 -1.84
CA PRO A 45 6.54 -23.82 -2.62
C PRO A 45 6.43 -22.58 -1.71
N VAL A 46 6.81 -21.42 -2.26
CA VAL A 46 6.64 -20.14 -1.57
C VAL A 46 5.14 -19.84 -1.41
N LYS A 47 4.72 -19.58 -0.18
CA LYS A 47 3.35 -19.14 0.13
C LYS A 47 3.29 -17.62 0.15
N LEU A 48 2.33 -17.05 -0.58
CA LEU A 48 2.14 -15.61 -0.69
C LEU A 48 0.93 -15.14 0.14
N PHE A 49 1.10 -14.01 0.81
CA PHE A 49 0.05 -13.37 1.62
C PHE A 49 -0.11 -11.93 1.16
N THR A 50 -1.19 -11.67 0.42
CA THR A 50 -1.45 -10.36 -0.15
C THR A 50 -2.53 -9.61 0.63
N GLY A 51 -2.25 -8.38 1.02
CA GLY A 51 -3.21 -7.43 1.56
C GLY A 51 -3.36 -6.24 0.62
N ILE A 52 -4.60 -5.78 0.45
CA ILE A 52 -4.98 -4.73 -0.50
C ILE A 52 -5.82 -3.68 0.23
N THR A 53 -5.55 -2.42 -0.04
CA THR A 53 -6.43 -1.30 0.32
C THR A 53 -6.71 -0.47 -0.92
N THR A 54 -7.98 -0.35 -1.24
CA THR A 54 -8.50 0.45 -2.35
C THR A 54 -8.61 1.91 -1.93
N GLY A 55 -8.53 2.82 -2.90
CA GLY A 55 -8.57 4.25 -2.67
C GLY A 55 -8.45 5.05 -3.95
N CYS A 56 -8.14 6.34 -3.80
CA CYS A 56 -7.87 7.26 -4.89
C CYS A 56 -6.49 7.91 -4.74
N ILE A 57 -5.90 8.24 -5.88
CA ILE A 57 -4.76 9.17 -5.97
C ILE A 57 -5.30 10.59 -5.95
N VAL A 58 -4.75 11.41 -5.07
CA VAL A 58 -5.20 12.80 -4.84
C VAL A 58 -4.00 13.75 -4.83
N SER A 59 -4.27 15.06 -4.99
CA SER A 59 -3.25 16.08 -4.75
C SER A 59 -2.61 15.88 -3.38
N PRO A 60 -1.28 16.06 -3.25
CA PRO A 60 -0.57 15.73 -2.04
C PRO A 60 -1.03 16.57 -0.86
N ARG A 61 -1.32 15.92 0.27
CA ARG A 61 -1.67 16.53 1.56
C ARG A 61 -0.91 15.84 2.69
N GLY A 62 -0.73 16.51 3.82
CA GLY A 62 -0.01 15.98 4.99
C GLY A 62 1.53 15.90 4.84
N PRO A 63 2.22 15.30 5.84
CA PRO A 63 3.67 15.16 5.85
C PRO A 63 4.21 14.34 4.67
N ARG A 64 5.37 14.74 4.14
CA ARG A 64 5.98 14.14 2.93
C ARG A 64 7.11 13.16 3.24
N ASP A 65 7.24 12.75 4.49
CA ASP A 65 8.39 12.00 4.99
C ASP A 65 8.38 10.53 4.54
N PHE A 66 7.23 10.02 4.08
CA PHE A 66 7.07 8.61 3.75
C PHE A 66 6.47 8.36 2.35
N GLY A 67 7.35 8.32 1.35
CA GLY A 67 7.06 7.79 0.02
C GLY A 67 5.86 8.46 -0.65
N TRP A 68 4.82 7.67 -0.96
CA TRP A 68 3.61 8.08 -1.68
C TRP A 68 2.38 8.25 -0.76
N ASP A 69 2.55 8.16 0.56
CA ASP A 69 1.41 8.22 1.49
C ASP A 69 0.60 9.52 1.36
N CYS A 70 1.27 10.63 1.07
CA CYS A 70 0.65 11.95 0.95
C CYS A 70 -0.29 12.10 -0.25
N ILE A 71 -0.27 11.16 -1.19
CA ILE A 71 -1.13 11.19 -2.40
C ILE A 71 -2.14 10.05 -2.45
N PHE A 72 -2.17 9.17 -1.45
CA PHE A 72 -3.10 8.05 -1.42
C PHE A 72 -4.17 8.27 -0.35
N GLN A 73 -5.42 8.45 -0.78
CA GLN A 73 -6.60 8.53 0.08
C GLN A 73 -7.32 7.18 0.05
N PRO A 74 -7.32 6.40 1.15
CA PRO A 74 -8.03 5.12 1.20
C PRO A 74 -9.55 5.33 1.18
N ASP A 75 -10.27 4.34 0.66
CA ASP A 75 -11.74 4.36 0.67
C ASP A 75 -12.28 4.43 2.11
N GLY A 76 -13.33 5.23 2.30
CA GLY A 76 -13.96 5.46 3.61
C GLY A 76 -13.30 6.56 4.46
N PHE A 77 -12.26 7.23 3.94
CA PHE A 77 -11.58 8.33 4.62
C PHE A 77 -11.48 9.56 3.70
N ASN A 78 -11.36 10.74 4.32
CA ASN A 78 -11.11 12.01 3.62
C ASN A 78 -9.62 12.41 3.68
N GLU A 79 -8.89 11.78 4.60
CA GLU A 79 -7.48 11.94 4.87
C GLU A 79 -6.64 11.06 3.95
N THR A 80 -5.48 11.55 3.56
CA THR A 80 -4.44 10.71 2.95
C THR A 80 -3.81 9.82 4.00
N TYR A 81 -3.11 8.76 3.57
CA TYR A 81 -2.30 7.94 4.47
C TYR A 81 -1.28 8.70 5.30
N SER A 82 -0.83 9.87 4.84
CA SER A 82 0.10 10.71 5.60
C SER A 82 -0.58 11.57 6.66
N GLU A 83 -1.86 11.90 6.47
CA GLU A 83 -2.67 12.69 7.40
C GLU A 83 -3.28 11.83 8.51
N LEU A 84 -3.46 10.52 8.26
CA LEU A 84 -3.98 9.58 9.25
C LEU A 84 -3.02 9.36 10.41
N ASP A 85 -3.59 9.32 11.62
CA ASP A 85 -2.90 8.80 12.80
C ASP A 85 -2.36 7.40 12.54
N LYS A 86 -1.16 7.13 13.05
CA LYS A 86 -0.47 5.86 12.86
C LYS A 86 -1.29 4.68 13.36
N SER A 87 -2.04 4.84 14.45
CA SER A 87 -2.93 3.83 15.02
C SER A 87 -4.04 3.44 14.05
N ILE A 88 -4.72 4.44 13.45
CA ILE A 88 -5.80 4.23 12.47
C ILE A 88 -5.24 3.59 11.20
N LYS A 89 -4.17 4.17 10.64
CA LYS A 89 -3.51 3.65 9.44
C LYS A 89 -3.09 2.19 9.61
N ASN A 90 -2.55 1.84 10.76
CA ASN A 90 -2.11 0.47 11.05
C ASN A 90 -3.26 -0.53 11.00
N VAL A 91 -4.51 -0.15 11.27
CA VAL A 91 -5.65 -1.07 11.20
C VAL A 91 -6.14 -1.26 9.76
N ILE A 92 -6.08 -0.22 8.92
CA ILE A 92 -6.64 -0.26 7.56
C ILE A 92 -5.60 -0.55 6.47
N SER A 93 -4.31 -0.49 6.80
CA SER A 93 -3.25 -0.59 5.79
C SER A 93 -3.23 -1.94 5.09
N HIS A 94 -2.94 -1.89 3.79
CA HIS A 94 -2.65 -3.05 2.96
C HIS A 94 -1.59 -3.97 3.58
N ARG A 95 -0.56 -3.40 4.24
CA ARG A 95 0.46 -4.15 4.97
C ARG A 95 -0.10 -4.91 6.17
N TYR A 96 -0.92 -4.27 7.00
CA TYR A 96 -1.56 -4.95 8.14
C TYR A 96 -2.48 -6.08 7.68
N LYS A 97 -3.29 -5.84 6.65
CA LYS A 97 -4.14 -6.87 6.05
C LYS A 97 -3.34 -8.07 5.55
N ALA A 98 -2.17 -7.85 4.96
CA ALA A 98 -1.27 -8.93 4.56
C ALA A 98 -0.69 -9.67 5.78
N LEU A 99 -0.28 -8.92 6.80
CA LEU A 99 0.35 -9.46 8.01
C LEU A 99 -0.63 -10.28 8.87
N ILE A 100 -1.91 -9.93 8.92
CA ILE A 100 -2.92 -10.75 9.60
C ILE A 100 -3.03 -12.13 8.95
N LYS A 101 -2.94 -12.22 7.62
CA LYS A 101 -2.94 -13.51 6.93
C LYS A 101 -1.70 -14.34 7.25
N VAL A 102 -0.54 -13.69 7.34
CA VAL A 102 0.71 -14.34 7.82
C VAL A 102 0.53 -14.86 9.24
N LYS A 103 0.02 -14.02 10.15
CA LYS A 103 -0.22 -14.40 11.55
C LYS A 103 -1.13 -15.61 11.66
N SER A 104 -2.28 -15.61 10.99
CA SER A 104 -3.20 -16.75 10.99
C SER A 104 -2.52 -18.03 10.50
N PHE A 105 -1.75 -17.93 9.42
CA PHE A 105 -1.02 -19.08 8.88
C PHE A 105 0.05 -19.62 9.83
N LEU A 106 0.82 -18.76 10.49
CA LEU A 106 1.85 -19.20 11.44
C LEU A 106 1.21 -19.89 12.67
N LEU A 107 0.11 -19.34 13.18
CA LEU A 107 -0.65 -19.96 14.28
C LEU A 107 -1.21 -21.34 13.88
N GLU A 108 -1.70 -21.50 12.64
CA GLU A 108 -2.13 -22.80 12.10
C GLU A 108 -0.98 -23.82 12.00
N LEU A 109 0.26 -23.36 11.81
CA LEU A 109 1.45 -24.20 11.83
C LEU A 109 1.96 -24.51 13.25
N GLY A 110 1.40 -23.87 14.28
CA GLY A 110 1.88 -23.97 15.66
C GLY A 110 3.14 -23.14 15.95
N LEU A 111 3.38 -22.09 15.16
CA LEU A 111 4.46 -21.10 15.33
C LEU A 111 3.95 -19.79 15.96
#